data_AF-A0A1G2BTN0-F1
#
_entry.id   AF-A0A1G2BTN0-F1
#
_cell.length_a   1.000
_cell.length_b   1.000
_cell.length_c   1.000
_cell.angle_alpha   90.00
_cell.angle_beta   90.00
_cell.angle_gamma   90.00
#
_symmetry.space_group_name_H-M   'P 1'
#
loop_
_entity.id
_entity.type
_entity.pdbx_description
1 polymer ?
#
loop_
_entity_poly.entity_id
_entity_poly.type
_entity_poly.pdbx_seq_one_letter_code
_entity_poly.pdbx_strand_id
1 'polypeptide(L)'
;MLVLFVMARSAGLHDMLARSVSSGGAIEAIGYDSVRREVTEYLFGHGELAATIFSAREIVHMHDVRILFMSLTIVLAMGAVVCIGTLLYLRSQGASLANIARRVTAWGLIATVALGSAMTLFFDQLFIWFHQALFMNDYWLLDPAKDIIIRAYPPDFFRQFSILTFFVIIAVYASVWIALAVSKKR
;
A
#
# COMPACT_ATOMS: atom_id res chain seq x y z
N MET A 1 1.53 -4.07 -8.01
CA MET A 1 0.78 -3.52 -9.18
C MET A 1 -0.65 -3.12 -8.83
N LEU A 2 -1.46 -3.90 -8.10
CA LEU A 2 -2.83 -3.50 -7.73
C LEU A 2 -2.89 -2.27 -6.80
N VAL A 3 -2.01 -2.22 -5.79
CA VAL A 3 -1.82 -1.06 -4.89
C VAL A 3 -1.46 0.21 -5.66
N LEU A 4 -0.59 0.08 -6.67
CA LEU A 4 -0.12 1.19 -7.51
C LEU A 4 -1.16 1.61 -8.55
N PHE A 5 -1.96 0.68 -9.08
CA PHE A 5 -3.09 1.00 -9.94
C PHE A 5 -4.17 1.76 -9.16
N VAL A 6 -4.38 1.41 -7.89
CA VAL A 6 -5.27 2.14 -6.99
C VAL A 6 -4.70 3.51 -6.63
N MET A 7 -3.40 3.64 -6.34
CA MET A 7 -2.75 4.94 -6.07
C MET A 7 -2.70 5.88 -7.29
N ALA A 8 -2.45 5.33 -8.48
CA ALA A 8 -2.49 6.08 -9.74
C ALA A 8 -3.92 6.53 -10.11
N ARG A 9 -4.95 5.78 -9.70
CA ARG A 9 -6.36 6.10 -9.99
C ARG A 9 -7.02 6.94 -8.89
N SER A 10 -6.58 6.85 -7.64
CA SER A 10 -7.02 7.74 -6.56
C SER A 10 -6.53 9.16 -6.76
N ALA A 11 -5.37 9.38 -7.42
CA ALA A 11 -4.93 10.70 -7.86
C ALA A 11 -6.03 11.43 -8.67
N GLY A 12 -6.74 10.73 -9.56
CA GLY A 12 -7.86 11.30 -10.32
C GLY A 12 -9.15 11.54 -9.52
N LEU A 13 -9.33 10.88 -8.36
CA LEU A 13 -10.49 11.08 -7.49
C LEU A 13 -10.26 12.23 -6.49
N HIS A 14 -9.02 12.41 -6.03
CA HIS A 14 -8.63 13.55 -5.20
C HIS A 14 -8.68 14.88 -5.97
N ASP A 15 -8.45 14.87 -7.28
CA ASP A 15 -8.59 16.04 -8.16
C ASP A 15 -10.00 16.63 -8.20
N MET A 16 -11.02 15.82 -7.92
CA MET A 16 -12.42 16.26 -7.83
C MET A 16 -12.78 16.87 -6.47
N LEU A 17 -12.07 16.49 -5.40
CA LEU A 17 -12.33 16.94 -4.02
C LEU A 17 -11.38 18.06 -3.57
N ALA A 18 -10.16 18.12 -4.11
CA ALA A 18 -9.15 19.14 -3.83
C ALA A 18 -9.51 20.53 -4.37
N ARG A 19 -10.52 20.65 -5.24
CA ARG A 19 -11.07 21.94 -5.71
C ARG A 19 -11.80 22.76 -4.64
N SER A 20 -11.90 22.28 -3.40
CA SER A 20 -12.68 22.93 -2.34
C SER A 20 -11.89 23.50 -1.17
N VAL A 21 -10.56 23.33 -1.10
CA VAL A 21 -9.76 23.86 0.03
C VAL A 21 -8.44 24.44 -0.48
N SER A 22 -8.45 25.75 -0.74
CA SER A 22 -7.26 26.56 -1.02
C SER A 22 -6.85 27.35 0.22
N SER A 23 -5.55 27.28 0.57
CA SER A 23 -4.76 28.40 1.10
C SER A 23 -3.32 27.93 1.38
N GLY A 24 -2.35 28.44 0.62
CA GLY A 24 -0.92 28.22 0.89
C GLY A 24 -0.01 28.51 -0.30
N GLY A 25 0.39 29.78 -0.45
CA GLY A 25 1.25 30.27 -1.53
C GLY A 25 2.62 29.58 -1.60
N ALA A 26 3.17 29.53 -2.82
CA ALA A 26 4.36 28.82 -3.30
C ALA A 26 4.17 27.31 -3.61
N ILE A 27 3.45 26.54 -2.80
CA ILE A 27 3.18 25.10 -3.08
C ILE A 27 2.12 24.93 -4.18
N GLU A 28 1.21 25.88 -4.30
CA GLU A 28 0.19 25.94 -5.35
C GLU A 28 0.80 26.07 -6.76
N ALA A 29 2.06 26.54 -6.88
CA ALA A 29 2.77 26.66 -8.16
C ALA A 29 3.43 25.35 -8.62
N ILE A 30 3.82 24.47 -7.70
CA ILE A 30 4.46 23.17 -8.01
C ILE A 30 3.40 22.06 -8.12
N GLY A 31 2.27 22.19 -7.42
CA GLY A 31 1.16 21.23 -7.44
C GLY A 31 1.52 19.90 -6.77
N TYR A 32 0.64 19.37 -5.92
CA TYR A 32 0.90 18.10 -5.22
C TYR A 32 1.15 16.92 -6.19
N ASP A 33 0.68 17.01 -7.43
CA ASP A 33 0.85 15.95 -8.42
C ASP A 33 2.29 15.85 -8.93
N SER A 34 3.04 16.95 -8.99
CA SER A 34 4.46 16.89 -9.35
C SER A 34 5.28 16.23 -8.23
N VAL A 35 4.99 16.58 -6.97
CA VAL A 35 5.59 15.96 -5.79
C VAL A 35 5.30 14.45 -5.77
N ARG A 36 4.05 14.06 -5.98
CA ARG A 36 3.65 12.64 -6.03
C ARG A 36 4.31 11.90 -7.17
N ARG A 37 4.44 12.53 -8.34
CA ARG A 37 5.13 11.95 -9.50
C ARG A 37 6.61 11.73 -9.21
N GLU A 38 7.29 12.73 -8.67
CA GLU A 38 8.72 12.64 -8.34
C GLU A 38 8.98 11.58 -7.25
N VAL A 39 8.15 11.53 -6.20
CA VAL A 39 8.20 10.46 -5.19
C VAL A 39 7.99 9.08 -5.84
N THR A 40 7.04 8.97 -6.77
CA THR A 40 6.78 7.72 -7.48
C THR A 40 7.99 7.30 -8.32
N GLU A 41 8.53 8.20 -9.14
CA GLU A 41 9.73 7.97 -9.95
C GLU A 41 10.91 7.53 -9.08
N TYR A 42 11.16 8.22 -7.97
CA TYR A 42 12.20 7.89 -7.00
C TYR A 42 12.05 6.47 -6.42
N LEU A 43 10.85 6.08 -6.02
CA LEU A 43 10.58 4.73 -5.46
C LEU A 43 10.80 3.62 -6.48
N PHE A 44 10.60 3.88 -7.77
CA PHE A 44 10.92 2.94 -8.86
C PHE A 44 12.37 2.99 -9.32
N GLY A 45 13.21 3.82 -8.68
CA GLY A 45 14.61 3.97 -9.02
C GLY A 45 14.87 4.83 -10.26
N HIS A 46 13.92 5.70 -10.59
CA HIS A 46 14.07 6.71 -11.63
C HIS A 46 14.35 8.07 -10.98
N GLY A 47 15.64 8.41 -10.83
CA GLY A 47 16.07 9.72 -10.32
C GLY A 47 16.25 9.80 -8.80
N GLU A 48 16.47 11.03 -8.34
CA GLU A 48 16.72 11.41 -6.94
C GLU A 48 15.74 12.53 -6.56
N LEU A 49 15.43 12.66 -5.27
CA LEU A 49 14.57 13.73 -4.77
C LEU A 49 15.29 15.08 -4.83
N ALA A 50 14.64 16.08 -5.42
CA ALA A 50 15.18 17.41 -5.57
C ALA A 50 15.27 18.14 -4.22
N ALA A 51 16.49 18.49 -3.79
CA ALA A 51 16.73 19.25 -2.55
C ALA A 51 16.14 20.68 -2.58
N THR A 52 15.65 21.15 -3.74
CA THR A 52 14.89 22.40 -3.87
C THR A 52 13.42 22.26 -3.46
N ILE A 53 12.89 21.02 -3.41
CA ILE A 53 11.48 20.71 -3.11
C ILE A 53 11.37 20.03 -1.73
N PHE A 54 12.29 19.11 -1.43
CA PHE A 54 12.25 18.28 -0.22
C PHE A 54 13.29 18.74 0.80
N SER A 55 12.92 18.73 2.07
CA SER A 55 13.85 18.97 3.17
C SER A 55 14.85 17.82 3.32
N ALA A 56 16.02 18.08 3.92
CA ALA A 56 17.00 17.02 4.18
C ALA A 56 16.42 15.87 5.03
N ARG A 57 15.51 16.18 5.96
CA ARG A 57 14.79 15.20 6.78
C ARG A 57 13.88 14.32 5.92
N GLU A 58 13.13 14.93 4.99
CA GLU A 58 12.28 14.21 4.04
C GLU A 58 13.06 13.28 3.12
N ILE A 59 14.21 13.74 2.62
CA ILE A 59 15.08 12.95 1.74
C ILE A 59 15.59 11.71 2.48
N VAL A 60 16.05 11.86 3.73
CA VAL A 60 16.53 10.72 4.53
C VAL A 60 15.37 9.75 4.82
N HIS A 61 14.21 10.26 5.23
CA HIS A 61 13.04 9.41 5.46
C HIS A 61 12.63 8.63 4.19
N MET A 62 12.59 9.31 3.04
CA MET A 62 12.22 8.67 1.77
C MET A 62 13.24 7.66 1.29
N HIS A 63 14.52 7.88 1.58
CA HIS A 63 15.55 6.89 1.34
C HIS A 63 15.29 5.59 2.13
N ASP A 64 14.93 5.70 3.42
CA ASP A 64 14.54 4.55 4.23
C ASP A 64 13.28 3.87 3.65
N VAL A 65 12.29 4.65 3.22
CA VAL A 65 11.06 4.14 2.57
C VAL A 65 11.38 3.41 1.26
N ARG A 66 12.33 3.91 0.45
CA ARG A 66 12.75 3.26 -0.80
C ARG A 66 13.42 1.92 -0.53
N ILE A 67 14.30 1.84 0.47
CA ILE A 67 14.89 0.57 0.90
C ILE A 67 13.80 -0.40 1.34
N LEU A 68 12.89 0.03 2.21
CA LEU A 68 11.77 -0.79 2.66
C LEU A 68 10.93 -1.31 1.49
N PHE A 69 10.62 -0.45 0.51
CA PHE A 69 9.83 -0.81 -0.68
C PHE A 69 10.55 -1.86 -1.56
N MET A 70 11.85 -1.69 -1.77
CA MET A 70 12.68 -2.66 -2.51
C MET A 70 12.78 -4.00 -1.76
N SER A 71 13.03 -3.96 -0.45
CA SER A 71 13.09 -5.17 0.40
C SER A 71 11.76 -5.92 0.39
N LEU A 72 10.63 -5.23 0.54
CA LEU A 72 9.30 -5.85 0.44
C LEU A 72 9.09 -6.50 -0.93
N THR A 73 9.53 -5.85 -2.01
CA THR A 73 9.41 -6.39 -3.37
C THR A 73 10.16 -7.72 -3.51
N ILE A 74 11.38 -7.80 -2.98
CA ILE A 74 12.19 -9.03 -2.99
C ILE A 74 11.53 -10.12 -2.14
N VAL A 75 11.09 -9.79 -0.92
CA VAL A 75 10.42 -10.73 -0.01
C VAL A 75 9.14 -11.28 -0.64
N LEU A 76 8.35 -10.43 -1.29
CA LEU A 76 7.14 -10.85 -2.00
C LEU A 76 7.46 -11.75 -3.20
N ALA A 77 8.51 -11.45 -3.97
CA ALA A 77 8.94 -12.29 -5.08
C ALA A 77 9.41 -13.68 -4.60
N MET A 78 10.22 -13.73 -3.55
CA MET A 78 10.65 -14.99 -2.91
C MET A 78 9.46 -15.77 -2.36
N GLY A 79 8.56 -15.09 -1.66
CA GLY A 79 7.33 -15.68 -1.15
C GLY A 79 6.46 -16.27 -2.26
N ALA A 80 6.34 -15.58 -3.40
CA ALA A 80 5.62 -16.09 -4.57
C ALA A 80 6.27 -17.37 -5.13
N VAL A 81 7.61 -17.41 -5.24
CA VAL A 81 8.34 -18.61 -5.66
C VAL A 81 8.09 -19.78 -4.71
N VAL A 82 8.17 -19.56 -3.40
CA VAL A 82 7.89 -20.59 -2.38
C VAL A 82 6.44 -21.06 -2.45
N CYS A 83 5.48 -20.15 -2.60
CA CYS A 83 4.06 -20.48 -2.75
C CYS A 83 3.79 -21.31 -4.00
N ILE A 84 4.37 -20.94 -5.14
CA ILE A 84 4.24 -21.69 -6.40
C ILE A 84 4.88 -23.07 -6.26
N GLY A 85 6.11 -23.16 -5.72
CA GLY A 85 6.79 -24.43 -5.48
C GLY A 85 5.99 -25.36 -4.58
N THR A 86 5.45 -24.83 -3.47
CA THR A 86 4.57 -25.57 -2.56
C THR A 86 3.31 -26.04 -3.27
N LEU A 87 2.69 -25.19 -4.09
CA LEU A 87 1.51 -25.55 -4.86
C LEU A 87 1.80 -26.69 -5.84
N LEU A 88 2.90 -26.61 -6.59
CA LEU A 88 3.32 -27.65 -7.53
C LEU A 88 3.63 -28.97 -6.83
N TYR A 89 4.31 -28.92 -5.68
CA TYR A 89 4.55 -30.09 -4.84
C TYR A 89 3.25 -30.73 -4.35
N LEU A 90 2.33 -29.96 -3.78
CA LEU A 90 1.04 -30.50 -3.33
C LEU A 90 0.25 -31.10 -4.50
N ARG A 91 0.31 -30.47 -5.68
CA ARG A 91 -0.31 -31.02 -6.90
C ARG A 91 0.32 -32.34 -7.33
N SER A 92 1.63 -32.51 -7.21
CA SER A 92 2.29 -33.79 -7.52
C SER A 92 1.91 -34.90 -6.53
N GLN A 93 1.54 -34.54 -5.30
CA GLN A 93 0.98 -35.46 -4.30
C GLN A 93 -0.54 -35.72 -4.47
N GLY A 94 -1.16 -35.23 -5.55
CA GLY A 94 -2.59 -35.44 -5.83
C GLY A 94 -3.53 -34.50 -5.07
N ALA A 95 -3.04 -33.42 -4.45
CA ALA A 95 -3.89 -32.48 -3.74
C ALA A 95 -4.86 -31.76 -4.69
N SER A 96 -6.14 -31.68 -4.28
CA SER A 96 -7.17 -30.95 -5.02
C SER A 96 -6.95 -29.44 -4.91
N LEU A 97 -6.78 -28.78 -6.07
CA LEU A 97 -6.64 -27.32 -6.15
C LEU A 97 -7.85 -26.60 -5.54
N ALA A 98 -9.05 -27.15 -5.69
CA ALA A 98 -10.26 -26.59 -5.12
C ALA A 98 -10.25 -26.62 -3.58
N ASN A 99 -9.70 -27.69 -2.98
CA ASN A 99 -9.56 -27.78 -1.52
C ASN A 99 -8.49 -26.84 -0.99
N ILE A 100 -7.36 -26.71 -1.69
CA ILE A 100 -6.30 -25.75 -1.36
C ILE A 100 -6.87 -24.33 -1.43
N ALA A 101 -7.50 -23.97 -2.55
CA ALA A 101 -8.11 -22.66 -2.76
C ALA A 101 -9.11 -22.35 -1.63
N ARG A 102 -10.00 -23.27 -1.29
CA ARG A 102 -10.98 -23.09 -0.20
C ARG A 102 -10.33 -22.80 1.16
N ARG A 103 -9.26 -23.53 1.50
CA ARG A 103 -8.54 -23.32 2.77
C ARG A 103 -7.80 -21.99 2.78
N VAL A 104 -7.08 -21.68 1.71
CA VAL A 104 -6.33 -20.43 1.58
C VAL A 104 -7.27 -19.23 1.59
N THR A 105 -8.40 -19.28 0.88
CA THR A 105 -9.37 -18.18 0.92
C THR A 105 -10.11 -18.09 2.24
N ALA A 106 -10.38 -19.20 2.95
CA ALA A 106 -10.97 -19.16 4.29
C ALA A 106 -10.04 -18.44 5.29
N TRP A 107 -8.80 -18.92 5.41
CA TRP A 107 -7.83 -18.34 6.33
C TRP A 107 -7.40 -16.93 5.93
N GLY A 108 -7.25 -16.70 4.61
CA GLY A 108 -6.97 -15.37 4.07
C GLY A 108 -8.08 -14.37 4.40
N LEU A 109 -9.35 -14.77 4.26
CA LEU A 109 -10.49 -13.94 4.62
C LEU A 109 -10.49 -13.60 6.12
N ILE A 110 -10.25 -14.59 6.99
CA ILE A 110 -10.15 -14.38 8.44
C ILE A 110 -9.05 -13.35 8.76
N ALA A 111 -7.85 -13.54 8.19
CA ALA A 111 -6.73 -12.64 8.40
C ALA A 111 -7.02 -11.22 7.87
N THR A 112 -7.63 -11.10 6.69
CA THR A 112 -8.02 -9.81 6.10
C THR A 112 -9.09 -9.10 6.92
N VAL A 113 -10.12 -9.82 7.41
CA VAL A 113 -11.14 -9.21 8.28
C VAL A 113 -10.53 -8.75 9.59
N ALA A 114 -9.68 -9.55 10.22
CA ALA A 114 -9.00 -9.18 11.45
C ALA A 114 -8.11 -7.93 11.26
N LEU A 115 -7.22 -7.95 10.26
CA LEU A 115 -6.29 -6.85 10.00
C LEU A 115 -7.00 -5.60 9.48
N GLY A 116 -7.95 -5.76 8.56
CA GLY A 116 -8.72 -4.65 7.99
C GLY A 116 -9.60 -3.94 9.02
N SER A 117 -10.20 -4.71 9.94
CA SER A 117 -10.95 -4.14 11.06
C SER A 117 -10.01 -3.40 12.02
N ALA A 118 -8.86 -3.99 12.35
CA ALA A 118 -7.87 -3.33 13.20
C ALA A 118 -7.38 -2.00 12.58
N MET A 119 -7.05 -1.99 11.29
CA MET A 119 -6.65 -0.78 10.56
C MET A 119 -7.76 0.28 10.50
N THR A 120 -9.03 -0.15 10.44
CA THR A 120 -10.17 0.77 10.42
C THR A 120 -10.42 1.40 11.80
N LEU A 121 -10.30 0.61 12.86
CA LEU A 121 -10.62 1.02 14.23
C LEU A 121 -9.46 1.72 14.96
N PHE A 122 -8.21 1.35 14.65
CA PHE A 122 -7.01 1.77 15.39
C PHE A 122 -5.94 2.39 14.48
N PHE A 123 -6.35 2.97 13.36
CA PHE A 123 -5.44 3.49 12.32
C PHE A 123 -4.31 4.34 12.89
N ASP A 124 -4.62 5.36 13.70
CA ASP A 124 -3.63 6.35 14.16
C ASP A 124 -2.53 5.69 15.01
N GLN A 125 -2.92 4.79 15.91
CA GLN A 125 -1.98 4.05 16.75
C GLN A 125 -1.13 3.08 15.92
N LEU A 126 -1.76 2.39 14.98
CA LEU A 126 -1.11 1.42 14.10
C LEU A 126 -0.16 2.11 13.10
N PHE A 127 -0.49 3.31 12.64
CA PHE A 127 0.37 4.13 11.79
C PHE A 127 1.65 4.51 12.55
N ILE A 128 1.54 4.94 13.81
CA ILE A 128 2.71 5.25 14.64
C ILE A 128 3.54 3.98 14.91
N TRP A 129 2.91 2.89 15.34
CA TRP A 129 3.60 1.64 15.62
C TRP A 129 4.31 1.06 14.40
N PHE A 130 3.70 1.18 13.22
CA PHE A 130 4.32 0.80 11.97
C PHE A 130 5.64 1.55 11.74
N HIS A 131 5.64 2.88 11.93
CA HIS A 131 6.84 3.68 11.75
C HIS A 131 7.91 3.34 12.79
N GLN A 132 7.52 3.18 14.05
CA GLN A 132 8.44 2.78 15.13
C GLN A 132 9.04 1.38 14.93
N ALA A 133 8.28 0.45 14.33
CA ALA A 133 8.74 -0.90 14.08
C ALA A 133 9.70 -0.99 12.87
N LEU A 134 9.54 -0.11 11.89
CA LEU A 134 10.28 -0.19 10.62
C LEU A 134 11.41 0.83 10.49
N PHE A 135 11.37 1.92 11.25
CA PHE A 135 12.39 2.97 11.22
C PHE A 135 13.04 3.13 12.58
N MET A 136 14.37 2.98 12.62
CA MET A 136 15.18 3.08 13.84
C MET A 136 15.55 4.53 14.21
N ASN A 137 15.07 5.51 13.43
CA ASN A 137 15.34 6.94 13.59
C ASN A 137 14.02 7.72 13.74
N ASP A 138 14.12 9.04 13.91
CA ASP A 138 12.98 9.95 14.07
C ASP A 138 12.67 10.76 12.79
N TYR A 139 13.32 10.49 11.65
CA TYR A 139 13.14 11.28 10.42
C TYR A 139 11.75 11.15 9.81
N TRP A 140 11.01 10.09 10.16
CA TRP A 140 9.60 9.91 9.79
C TRP A 140 8.65 10.87 10.53
N LEU A 141 9.09 11.52 11.62
CA LEU A 141 8.34 12.60 12.27
C LEU A 141 8.52 13.89 11.47
N LEU A 142 7.61 14.10 10.51
CA LEU A 142 7.57 15.26 9.63
C LEU A 142 6.67 16.36 10.19
N ASP A 143 7.07 17.61 9.99
CA ASP A 143 6.35 18.82 10.39
C ASP A 143 5.50 19.33 9.22
N PRO A 144 4.16 19.30 9.27
CA PRO A 144 3.29 19.78 8.19
C PRO A 144 3.47 21.25 7.83
N ALA A 145 4.12 22.07 8.67
CA ALA A 145 4.46 23.45 8.33
C ALA A 145 5.68 23.53 7.41
N LYS A 146 6.58 22.55 7.44
CA LYS A 146 7.87 22.58 6.74
C LYS A 146 7.95 21.53 5.63
N ASP A 147 7.58 20.31 5.94
CA ASP A 147 7.76 19.13 5.10
C ASP A 147 6.58 18.95 4.13
N ILE A 148 6.88 18.82 2.84
CA ILE A 148 5.90 18.72 1.76
C ILE A 148 5.30 17.32 1.61
N ILE A 149 6.03 16.27 1.96
CA ILE A 149 5.61 14.86 1.87
C ILE A 149 4.40 14.59 2.75
N ILE A 150 4.40 15.05 4.00
CA ILE A 150 3.25 14.85 4.89
C ILE A 150 2.01 15.62 4.44
N ARG A 151 2.18 16.71 3.67
CA ARG A 151 1.06 17.41 3.03
C ARG A 151 0.60 16.73 1.74
N ALA A 152 1.52 16.16 0.96
CA ALA A 152 1.21 15.44 -0.27
C ALA A 152 0.58 14.06 0.00
N TYR A 153 0.98 13.42 1.10
CA TYR A 153 0.55 12.12 1.61
C TYR A 153 0.13 12.25 3.09
N PRO A 154 -0.98 12.96 3.38
CA PRO A 154 -1.46 13.09 4.76
C PRO A 154 -1.86 11.72 5.34
N PRO A 155 -1.85 11.54 6.67
CA PRO A 155 -2.26 10.26 7.29
C PRO A 155 -3.62 9.75 6.78
N ASP A 156 -4.57 10.64 6.51
CA ASP A 156 -5.89 10.27 5.99
C ASP A 156 -5.85 9.69 4.57
N PHE A 157 -4.85 10.03 3.76
CA PHE A 157 -4.62 9.36 2.47
C PHE A 157 -4.36 7.86 2.69
N PHE A 158 -3.48 7.51 3.63
CA PHE A 158 -3.17 6.12 3.96
C PHE A 158 -4.36 5.41 4.62
N ARG A 159 -5.15 6.12 5.44
CA ARG A 159 -6.39 5.58 6.02
C ARG A 159 -7.37 5.18 4.92
N GLN A 160 -7.70 6.09 4.01
CA GLN A 160 -8.61 5.83 2.89
C GLN A 160 -8.06 4.72 1.97
N PHE A 161 -6.76 4.75 1.70
CA PHE A 161 -6.09 3.72 0.92
C PHE A 161 -6.20 2.33 1.58
N SER A 162 -6.03 2.25 2.90
CA SER A 162 -6.17 0.99 3.65
C SER A 162 -7.59 0.43 3.62
N ILE A 163 -8.61 1.29 3.77
CA ILE A 163 -10.03 0.91 3.73
C ILE A 163 -10.41 0.42 2.33
N LEU A 164 -10.00 1.14 1.28
CA LEU A 164 -10.25 0.74 -0.10
C LEU A 164 -9.59 -0.61 -0.40
N THR A 165 -8.33 -0.78 -0.01
CA THR A 165 -7.60 -2.03 -0.17
C THR A 165 -8.29 -3.19 0.56
N PHE A 166 -8.79 -2.96 1.78
CA PHE A 166 -9.56 -3.95 2.53
C PHE A 166 -10.78 -4.44 1.74
N PHE A 167 -11.64 -3.55 1.27
CA PHE A 167 -12.83 -3.95 0.51
C PHE A 167 -12.51 -4.63 -0.83
N VAL A 168 -11.46 -4.18 -1.53
CA VAL A 168 -11.00 -4.83 -2.77
C VAL A 168 -10.57 -6.27 -2.49
N ILE A 169 -9.81 -6.52 -1.42
CA ILE A 169 -9.38 -7.88 -1.06
C ILE A 169 -10.58 -8.75 -0.66
N ILE A 170 -11.54 -8.21 0.10
CA ILE A 170 -12.79 -8.93 0.43
C ILE A 170 -13.54 -9.33 -0.85
N ALA A 171 -13.67 -8.42 -1.81
CA ALA A 171 -14.32 -8.70 -3.10
C ALA A 171 -13.59 -9.81 -3.89
N VAL A 172 -12.25 -9.81 -3.88
CA VAL A 172 -11.45 -10.87 -4.50
C VAL A 172 -11.74 -12.22 -3.83
N TYR A 173 -11.70 -12.31 -2.50
CA TYR A 173 -12.03 -13.57 -1.82
C TYR A 173 -13.46 -14.03 -2.09
N ALA A 174 -14.43 -13.12 -2.08
CA ALA A 174 -15.83 -13.44 -2.39
C ALA A 174 -15.97 -14.02 -3.81
N SER A 175 -15.30 -13.43 -4.81
CA SER A 175 -15.36 -13.93 -6.19
C SER A 175 -14.77 -15.34 -6.33
N VAL A 176 -13.67 -15.65 -5.63
CA VAL A 176 -13.10 -17.00 -5.61
C VAL A 176 -14.06 -17.99 -4.93
N TRP A 177 -14.69 -17.61 -3.82
CA TRP A 177 -15.68 -18.46 -3.15
C TRP A 177 -16.90 -18.76 -4.04
N ILE A 178 -17.42 -17.77 -4.75
CA ILE A 178 -18.51 -17.94 -5.73
C ILE A 178 -18.07 -18.90 -6.83
N ALA A 179 -16.87 -18.74 -7.40
CA ALA A 179 -16.35 -19.61 -8.45
C ALA A 179 -16.23 -21.07 -7.96
N LEU A 180 -15.75 -21.30 -6.73
CA LEU A 180 -15.67 -22.63 -6.12
C LEU A 180 -17.04 -23.24 -5.83
N ALA A 181 -18.05 -22.43 -5.50
CA ALA A 181 -19.41 -22.91 -5.26
C ALA A 181 -20.11 -23.35 -6.56
N VAL A 182 -19.88 -22.61 -7.65
CA VAL A 182 -20.44 -22.95 -8.98
C VAL A 182 -19.76 -24.19 -9.57
N SER A 183 -18.45 -24.36 -9.40
CA SER A 183 -17.71 -25.50 -9.97
C SER A 183 -18.09 -26.85 -9.36
N LYS A 184 -18.64 -26.87 -8.14
CA LYS A 184 -19.13 -28.10 -7.48
C LYS A 184 -20.49 -28.58 -8.01
N LYS A 185 -21.22 -27.74 -8.76
CA LYS A 185 -22.55 -28.06 -9.32
C LYS A 185 -22.51 -28.70 -10.71
N ARG A 186 -21.34 -28.82 -11.34
CA ARG A 186 -21.13 -29.55 -12.60
C ARG A 186 -20.47 -30.88 -12.30
#